data_AF-A0A347TMR1-F1
#
_entry.id   AF-A0A347TMR1-F1
#
_cell.length_a   1.000
_cell.length_b   1.000
_cell.length_c   1.000
_cell.angle_alpha   90.00
_cell.angle_beta   90.00
_cell.angle_gamma   90.00
#
_symmetry.space_group_name_H-M   'P 1'
#
loop_
_entity.id
_entity.type
_entity.pdbx_description
1 polymer ?
#
loop_
_entity_poly.entity_id
_entity_poly.type
_entity_poly.pdbx_seq_one_letter_code
_entity_poly.pdbx_strand_id
1 'polypeptide(L)'
;MKKYQIFTILALALITFCFTVPVIGFNGVMNKIKTHNINAIPSYSYNVWNLYKGFQYESPNLPKGANESLEKMLETRAEVGVASIPIWKVSLEAPNYPKDAFPDGIPVFFHFDGYSGDVQEMNTINHYIGMYPMEHGGKFERKIVPYFFLILTLMMIAYLYTKNKYSWFLMAIPSVLPFAFLIDYAGWLYWYGHNMQEWGAFTIKPFMPTVFGDGKVAQFTTHSYPSIGFYILIIVSILSILAIFSKKKELKSK
;
A
#
# COMPACT_ATOMS: atom_id res chain seq x y z
N MET A 1 24.20 16.71 -16.45
CA MET A 1 23.12 15.73 -16.74
C MET A 1 21.99 16.43 -17.48
N LYS A 2 21.31 15.73 -18.40
CA LYS A 2 20.15 16.27 -19.13
C LYS A 2 18.91 16.32 -18.23
N LYS A 3 17.99 17.26 -18.47
CA LYS A 3 16.77 17.43 -17.67
C LYS A 3 15.96 16.14 -17.52
N TYR A 4 15.75 15.37 -18.59
CA TYR A 4 15.02 14.09 -18.49
C TYR A 4 15.72 13.06 -17.59
N GLN A 5 17.05 13.06 -17.53
CA GLN A 5 17.79 12.15 -16.67
C GLN A 5 17.58 12.49 -15.20
N ILE A 6 17.58 13.79 -14.86
CA ILE A 6 17.33 14.29 -13.50
C ILE A 6 15.93 13.85 -13.05
N PHE A 7 14.89 14.15 -13.84
CA PHE A 7 13.52 13.75 -13.49
C PHE A 7 13.35 12.23 -13.35
N THR A 8 13.99 11.46 -14.24
CA THR A 8 13.93 9.99 -14.17
C THR A 8 14.62 9.45 -12.92
N ILE A 9 15.81 9.96 -12.58
CA ILE A 9 16.56 9.50 -11.40
C ILE A 9 15.82 9.83 -10.11
N LEU A 10 15.21 11.02 -10.01
CA LEU A 10 14.39 11.38 -8.86
C LEU A 10 13.17 10.46 -8.73
N ALA A 11 12.43 10.22 -9.82
CA ALA A 11 11.30 9.31 -9.81
C ALA A 11 11.72 7.86 -9.45
N LEU A 12 12.85 7.41 -10.01
CA LEU A 12 13.41 6.08 -9.78
C LEU A 12 13.81 5.89 -8.32
N ALA A 13 14.46 6.89 -7.71
CA ALA A 13 14.84 6.85 -6.30
C ALA A 13 13.61 6.74 -5.40
N LEU A 14 12.56 7.54 -5.66
CA LEU A 14 11.31 7.50 -4.92
C LEU A 14 10.61 6.14 -5.03
N ILE A 15 10.42 5.62 -6.25
CA ILE A 15 9.80 4.29 -6.45
C ILE A 15 10.62 3.19 -5.78
N THR A 16 11.94 3.24 -5.95
CA THR A 16 12.83 2.19 -5.44
C THR A 16 12.80 2.14 -3.93
N PHE A 17 12.95 3.30 -3.29
CA PHE A 17 12.95 3.39 -1.83
C PHE A 17 11.56 3.12 -1.24
N CYS A 18 10.49 3.70 -1.78
CA CYS A 18 9.18 3.64 -1.10
C CYS A 18 8.44 2.33 -1.36
N PHE A 19 8.69 1.68 -2.51
CA PHE A 19 7.92 0.53 -2.96
C PHE A 19 8.82 -0.65 -3.35
N THR A 20 9.75 -0.52 -4.29
CA THR A 20 10.49 -1.68 -4.82
C THR A 20 11.30 -2.43 -3.74
N VAL A 21 12.13 -1.73 -2.96
CA VAL A 21 12.95 -2.34 -1.90
C VAL A 21 12.10 -2.99 -0.81
N PRO A 22 11.10 -2.32 -0.19
CA PRO A 22 10.33 -2.95 0.88
C PRO A 22 9.44 -4.07 0.37
N VAL A 23 8.81 -3.92 -0.79
CA VAL A 23 7.95 -4.96 -1.39
C VAL A 23 8.76 -6.22 -1.69
N ILE A 24 9.93 -6.10 -2.32
CA ILE A 24 10.77 -7.27 -2.65
C ILE A 24 11.42 -7.82 -1.37
N GLY A 25 11.94 -6.94 -0.52
CA GLY A 25 12.65 -7.29 0.71
C GLY A 25 11.75 -7.97 1.76
N PHE A 26 10.44 -7.74 1.69
CA PHE A 26 9.44 -8.34 2.59
C PHE A 26 8.51 -9.35 1.91
N ASN A 27 8.78 -9.70 0.63
CA ASN A 27 7.94 -10.61 -0.13
C ASN A 27 7.82 -11.99 0.53
N GLY A 28 6.58 -12.45 0.73
CA GLY A 28 6.29 -13.74 1.32
C GLY A 28 6.65 -13.88 2.80
N VAL A 29 7.05 -12.81 3.50
CA VAL A 29 7.27 -12.82 4.95
C VAL A 29 5.94 -12.96 5.69
N MET A 30 4.92 -12.19 5.29
CA MET A 30 3.57 -12.29 5.88
C MET A 30 3.01 -13.72 5.86
N ASN A 31 3.24 -14.47 4.78
CA ASN A 31 2.79 -15.87 4.70
C ASN A 31 3.56 -16.79 5.67
N LYS A 32 4.85 -16.55 5.88
CA LYS A 32 5.66 -17.29 6.86
C LYS A 32 5.23 -17.01 8.28
N ILE A 33 4.90 -15.76 8.60
CA ILE A 33 4.34 -15.36 9.90
C ILE A 33 3.01 -16.08 10.13
N LYS A 34 2.09 -16.03 9.16
CA LYS A 34 0.77 -16.71 9.24
C LYS A 34 0.88 -18.24 9.40
N THR A 35 1.90 -18.86 8.80
CA THR A 35 2.14 -20.32 8.88
C THR A 35 3.04 -20.72 10.04
N HIS A 36 3.36 -19.79 10.96
CA HIS A 36 4.26 -20.02 12.11
C HIS A 36 5.67 -20.51 11.72
N ASN A 37 6.09 -20.27 10.48
CA ASN A 37 7.41 -20.65 9.96
C ASN A 37 8.39 -19.48 10.04
N ILE A 38 8.60 -18.98 11.26
CA ILE A 38 9.41 -17.78 11.52
C ILE A 38 10.90 -18.02 11.18
N ASN A 39 11.40 -19.22 11.40
CA ASN A 39 12.79 -19.60 11.10
C ASN A 39 13.14 -19.53 9.61
N ALA A 40 12.14 -19.53 8.71
CA ALA A 40 12.34 -19.38 7.28
C ALA A 40 12.34 -17.91 6.81
N ILE A 41 12.19 -16.93 7.71
CA ILE A 41 12.25 -15.51 7.36
C ILE A 41 13.72 -15.14 7.10
N PRO A 42 14.06 -14.59 5.91
CA PRO A 42 15.42 -14.16 5.64
C PRO A 42 15.87 -13.03 6.58
N SER A 43 17.12 -13.06 7.03
CA SER A 43 17.67 -12.06 7.96
C SER A 43 17.57 -10.63 7.43
N TYR A 44 17.73 -10.42 6.12
CA TYR A 44 17.59 -9.10 5.51
C TYR A 44 16.17 -8.52 5.64
N SER A 45 15.14 -9.38 5.72
CA SER A 45 13.74 -8.91 5.83
C SER A 45 13.48 -8.20 7.15
N TYR A 46 14.18 -8.58 8.22
CA TYR A 46 14.12 -7.88 9.51
C TYR A 46 14.66 -6.46 9.39
N ASN A 47 15.83 -6.30 8.76
CA ASN A 47 16.44 -4.99 8.55
C ASN A 47 15.58 -4.09 7.64
N VAL A 48 15.02 -4.67 6.57
CA VAL A 48 14.09 -3.97 5.69
C VAL A 48 12.90 -3.50 6.52
N TRP A 49 12.19 -4.40 7.20
CA TRP A 49 10.99 -4.02 7.95
C TRP A 49 11.29 -2.97 9.03
N ASN A 50 12.37 -3.13 9.81
CA ASN A 50 12.76 -2.19 10.87
C ASN A 50 13.04 -0.78 10.31
N LEU A 51 13.66 -0.68 9.14
CA LEU A 51 13.91 0.60 8.47
C LEU A 51 12.59 1.32 8.13
N TYR A 52 11.60 0.58 7.61
CA TYR A 52 10.34 1.20 7.19
C TYR A 52 9.35 1.42 8.33
N LYS A 53 9.47 0.68 9.43
CA LYS A 53 8.56 0.79 10.58
C LYS A 53 8.48 2.20 11.15
N GLY A 54 9.58 2.97 11.10
CA GLY A 54 9.61 4.37 11.54
C GLY A 54 8.70 5.32 10.75
N PHE A 55 8.22 4.90 9.57
CA PHE A 55 7.25 5.66 8.76
C PHE A 55 5.81 5.14 8.89
N GLN A 56 5.58 4.13 9.73
CA GLN A 56 4.29 3.46 9.85
C GLN A 56 3.61 3.76 11.17
N TYR A 57 2.29 3.64 11.16
CA TYR A 57 1.45 3.76 12.35
C TYR A 57 1.87 2.80 13.46
N GLU A 58 1.66 3.22 14.70
CA GLU A 58 1.83 2.43 15.91
C GLU A 58 0.47 2.24 16.56
N SER A 59 0.03 0.98 16.63
CA SER A 59 -1.24 0.64 17.27
C SER A 59 -1.15 0.82 18.79
N PRO A 60 -2.16 1.45 19.42
CA PRO A 60 -2.32 1.49 20.87
C PRO A 60 -2.39 0.08 21.51
N ASN A 61 -2.76 -0.93 20.73
CA ASN A 61 -2.87 -2.32 21.19
C ASN A 61 -1.50 -3.03 21.23
N LEU A 62 -0.43 -2.39 20.73
CA LEU A 62 0.90 -3.00 20.73
C LEU A 62 1.40 -3.24 22.15
N PRO A 63 1.91 -4.46 22.47
CA PRO A 63 2.60 -4.70 23.72
C PRO A 63 3.77 -3.73 23.91
N LYS A 64 4.01 -3.26 25.14
CA LYS A 64 5.12 -2.33 25.44
C LYS A 64 6.46 -2.94 25.02
N GLY A 65 7.24 -2.21 24.22
CA GLY A 65 8.52 -2.65 23.68
C GLY A 65 8.43 -3.54 22.42
N ALA A 66 7.23 -3.90 21.96
CA ALA A 66 7.07 -4.68 20.73
C ALA A 66 7.44 -3.88 19.47
N ASN A 67 7.25 -2.55 19.49
CA ASN A 67 7.50 -1.66 18.35
C ASN A 67 8.99 -1.44 18.03
N GLU A 68 9.92 -1.93 18.86
CA GLU A 68 11.36 -1.73 18.67
C GLU A 68 11.91 -2.44 17.42
N SER A 69 11.39 -3.63 17.10
CA SER A 69 11.86 -4.41 15.96
C SER A 69 10.85 -5.49 15.55
N LEU A 70 10.99 -5.99 14.31
CA LEU A 70 10.23 -7.14 13.84
C LEU A 70 10.41 -8.37 14.74
N GLU A 71 11.61 -8.57 15.28
CA GLU A 71 11.88 -9.67 16.21
C GLU A 71 11.02 -9.54 17.47
N LYS A 72 10.98 -8.35 18.07
CA LYS A 72 10.12 -8.07 19.23
C LYS A 72 8.64 -8.18 18.93
N MET A 73 8.21 -7.77 17.74
CA MET A 73 6.83 -8.00 17.31
C MET A 73 6.48 -9.49 17.23
N LEU A 74 7.38 -10.31 16.69
CA LEU A 74 7.17 -11.75 16.58
C LEU A 74 7.20 -12.45 17.94
N GLU A 75 8.14 -12.09 18.82
CA GLU A 75 8.25 -12.60 20.19
C GLU A 75 6.98 -12.32 21.01
N THR A 76 6.47 -11.09 20.90
CA THR A 76 5.28 -10.63 21.64
C THR A 76 3.96 -11.01 20.95
N ARG A 77 4.02 -11.67 19.79
CA ARG A 77 2.86 -12.00 18.94
C ARG A 77 2.02 -10.78 18.58
N ALA A 78 2.66 -9.63 18.43
CA ALA A 78 2.03 -8.42 17.98
C ALA A 78 1.64 -8.51 16.49
N GLU A 79 0.63 -7.74 16.09
CA GLU A 79 0.17 -7.70 14.70
C GLU A 79 1.21 -7.05 13.78
N VAL A 80 1.71 -7.80 12.80
CA VAL A 80 2.72 -7.33 11.85
C VAL A 80 2.07 -6.90 10.53
N GLY A 81 2.32 -5.66 10.10
CA GLY A 81 1.99 -5.17 8.77
C GLY A 81 3.12 -5.36 7.75
N VAL A 82 2.81 -5.18 6.47
CA VAL A 82 3.83 -5.16 5.40
C VAL A 82 4.79 -3.96 5.54
N ALA A 83 6.00 -4.07 5.00
CA ALA A 83 7.05 -3.05 5.15
C ALA A 83 6.89 -1.82 4.23
N SER A 84 6.17 -1.93 3.10
CA SER A 84 6.12 -0.84 2.12
C SER A 84 5.47 0.43 2.67
N ILE A 85 5.63 1.57 1.97
CA ILE A 85 5.00 2.82 2.41
C ILE A 85 3.48 2.77 2.15
N PRO A 86 2.64 3.12 3.16
CA PRO A 86 1.19 3.08 3.01
C PRO A 86 0.70 4.11 1.98
N ILE A 87 -0.22 3.70 1.12
CA ILE A 87 -0.76 4.50 0.02
C ILE A 87 -2.06 5.18 0.44
N TRP A 88 -2.94 4.46 1.14
CA TRP A 88 -4.24 4.97 1.57
C TRP A 88 -4.50 4.60 3.02
N LYS A 89 -5.14 5.50 3.78
CA LYS A 89 -5.61 5.26 5.15
C LYS A 89 -7.12 5.12 5.10
N VAL A 90 -7.63 4.07 5.71
CA VAL A 90 -9.05 3.95 6.05
C VAL A 90 -9.15 3.76 7.55
N SER A 91 -10.00 4.52 8.22
CA SER A 91 -10.34 4.24 9.62
C SER A 91 -11.83 4.12 9.83
N LEU A 92 -12.22 3.23 10.75
CA LEU A 92 -13.61 3.02 11.14
C LEU A 92 -13.80 3.43 12.59
N GLU A 93 -14.60 4.47 12.81
CA GLU A 93 -15.11 4.79 14.13
C GLU A 93 -16.26 3.84 14.47
N ALA A 94 -16.15 3.17 15.60
CA ALA A 94 -17.15 2.25 16.12
C ALA A 94 -17.59 2.71 17.52
N PRO A 95 -18.88 2.62 17.89
CA PRO A 95 -19.36 3.03 19.21
C PRO A 95 -18.66 2.35 20.39
N ASN A 96 -18.16 1.13 20.18
CA ASN A 96 -17.55 0.31 21.22
C ASN A 96 -16.04 0.56 21.41
N TYR A 97 -15.40 1.40 20.59
CA TYR A 97 -13.97 1.68 20.68
C TYR A 97 -13.73 3.05 21.34
N PRO A 98 -12.86 3.13 22.36
CA PRO A 98 -12.64 4.36 23.11
C PRO A 98 -11.89 5.40 22.25
N LYS A 99 -12.41 6.63 22.22
CA LYS A 99 -11.80 7.75 21.47
C LYS A 99 -10.40 8.13 21.96
N ASP A 100 -10.09 7.88 23.23
CA ASP A 100 -8.77 8.18 23.78
C ASP A 100 -7.68 7.28 23.17
N ALA A 101 -8.02 6.03 22.82
CA ALA A 101 -7.10 5.11 22.14
C ALA A 101 -7.19 5.24 20.61
N PHE A 102 -8.40 5.42 20.09
CA PHE A 102 -8.70 5.49 18.65
C PHE A 102 -9.40 6.80 18.30
N PRO A 103 -8.68 7.93 18.27
CA PRO A 103 -9.29 9.25 18.08
C PRO A 103 -9.98 9.40 16.72
N ASP A 104 -9.43 8.77 15.68
CA ASP A 104 -10.00 8.75 14.32
C ASP A 104 -10.65 7.39 13.98
N GLY A 105 -10.95 6.57 15.00
CA GLY A 105 -11.35 5.17 14.81
C GLY A 105 -10.17 4.23 14.52
N ILE A 106 -10.48 2.97 14.22
CA ILE A 106 -9.52 1.88 14.01
C ILE A 106 -8.88 2.05 12.63
N PRO A 107 -7.58 2.36 12.53
CA PRO A 107 -6.95 2.65 11.26
C PRO A 107 -6.34 1.40 10.62
N VAL A 108 -6.59 1.26 9.32
CA VAL A 108 -5.87 0.34 8.43
C VAL A 108 -5.28 1.10 7.27
N PHE A 109 -4.15 0.62 6.80
CA PHE A 109 -3.41 1.21 5.71
C PHE A 109 -3.32 0.23 4.55
N PHE A 110 -3.59 0.76 3.36
CA PHE A 110 -3.51 0.01 2.10
C PHE A 110 -2.14 0.20 1.49
N HIS A 111 -1.51 -0.92 1.15
CA HIS A 111 -0.23 -0.98 0.46
C HIS A 111 -0.41 -1.76 -0.85
N PHE A 112 0.54 -1.65 -1.78
CA PHE A 112 0.51 -2.47 -2.99
C PHE A 112 0.61 -3.96 -2.66
N ASP A 113 1.38 -4.33 -1.64
CA ASP A 113 1.71 -5.71 -1.28
C ASP A 113 0.91 -6.25 -0.08
N GLY A 114 0.00 -5.47 0.50
CA GLY A 114 -0.78 -5.89 1.65
C GLY A 114 -1.38 -4.75 2.46
N TYR A 115 -1.41 -4.97 3.78
CA TYR A 115 -2.04 -4.08 4.73
C TYR A 115 -1.14 -3.90 5.97
N SER A 116 -1.33 -2.79 6.67
CA SER A 116 -0.78 -2.53 8.00
C SER A 116 -1.80 -1.75 8.85
N GLY A 117 -1.49 -1.51 10.12
CA GLY A 117 -2.44 -0.96 11.09
C GLY A 117 -3.14 -2.06 11.88
N ASP A 118 -4.32 -1.76 12.42
CA ASP A 118 -5.13 -2.70 13.22
C ASP A 118 -6.02 -3.56 12.31
N VAL A 119 -5.40 -4.38 11.46
CA VAL A 119 -6.11 -5.18 10.44
C VAL A 119 -6.97 -6.26 11.09
N GLN A 120 -6.54 -6.84 12.21
CA GLN A 120 -7.31 -7.83 12.95
C GLN A 120 -8.60 -7.23 13.53
N GLU A 121 -8.52 -6.03 14.10
CA GLU A 121 -9.68 -5.31 14.63
C GLU A 121 -10.63 -4.90 13.50
N MET A 122 -10.08 -4.41 12.39
CA MET A 122 -10.85 -4.12 11.17
C MET A 122 -11.56 -5.36 10.62
N ASN A 123 -10.88 -6.50 10.57
CA ASN A 123 -11.45 -7.77 10.12
C ASN A 123 -12.55 -8.28 11.08
N THR A 124 -12.43 -8.00 12.37
CA THR A 124 -13.47 -8.27 13.35
C THR A 124 -14.73 -7.48 13.01
N ILE A 125 -14.60 -6.17 12.74
CA ILE A 125 -15.74 -5.33 12.29
C ILE A 125 -16.29 -5.84 10.96
N ASN A 126 -15.43 -6.12 9.97
CA ASN A 126 -15.85 -6.65 8.67
C ASN A 126 -16.69 -7.92 8.82
N HIS A 127 -16.25 -8.85 9.68
CA HIS A 127 -16.99 -10.08 9.97
C HIS A 127 -18.38 -9.78 10.54
N TYR A 128 -18.48 -8.85 11.50
CA TYR A 128 -19.77 -8.44 12.09
C TYR A 128 -20.74 -7.83 11.07
N ILE A 129 -20.24 -7.11 10.07
CA ILE A 129 -21.09 -6.50 9.04
C ILE A 129 -21.29 -7.40 7.81
N GLY A 130 -20.75 -8.62 7.81
CA GLY A 130 -20.87 -9.55 6.69
C GLY A 130 -19.95 -9.25 5.51
N MET A 131 -18.90 -8.44 5.71
CA MET A 131 -17.83 -8.25 4.72
C MET A 131 -16.78 -9.37 4.82
N TYR A 132 -16.16 -9.70 3.69
CA TYR A 132 -14.99 -10.56 3.68
C TYR A 132 -13.80 -9.93 4.43
N PRO A 133 -12.89 -10.74 4.99
CA PRO A 133 -11.61 -10.24 5.51
C PRO A 133 -10.82 -9.49 4.44
N MET A 134 -10.05 -8.47 4.84
CA MET A 134 -9.31 -7.59 3.93
C MET A 134 -8.35 -8.34 3.00
N GLU A 135 -7.77 -9.45 3.45
CA GLU A 135 -6.85 -10.25 2.63
C GLU A 135 -7.56 -11.16 1.61
N HIS A 136 -8.89 -11.15 1.57
CA HIS A 136 -9.65 -11.96 0.63
C HIS A 136 -9.53 -11.43 -0.81
N GLY A 137 -9.73 -10.14 -1.01
CA GLY A 137 -9.59 -9.44 -2.27
C GLY A 137 -8.13 -9.17 -2.62
N GLY A 138 -7.82 -8.88 -3.89
CA GLY A 138 -6.49 -8.47 -4.34
C GLY A 138 -5.41 -9.56 -4.30
N LYS A 139 -5.76 -10.84 -4.18
CA LYS A 139 -4.78 -11.93 -3.98
C LYS A 139 -3.83 -12.10 -5.15
N PHE A 140 -4.36 -12.01 -6.37
CA PHE A 140 -3.55 -12.16 -7.59
C PHE A 140 -2.65 -10.94 -7.77
N GLU A 141 -3.22 -9.75 -7.60
CA GLU A 141 -2.56 -8.46 -7.67
C GLU A 141 -1.38 -8.40 -6.71
N ARG A 142 -1.60 -8.69 -5.42
CA ARG A 142 -0.52 -8.73 -4.42
C ARG A 142 0.57 -9.75 -4.72
N LYS A 143 0.22 -10.88 -5.35
CA LYS A 143 1.20 -11.91 -5.75
C LYS A 143 2.12 -11.41 -6.88
N ILE A 144 1.61 -10.60 -7.79
CA ILE A 144 2.40 -10.08 -8.93
C ILE A 144 3.16 -8.79 -8.60
N VAL A 145 2.76 -8.08 -7.54
CA VAL A 145 3.32 -6.77 -7.14
C VAL A 145 4.85 -6.73 -7.00
N PRO A 146 5.54 -7.72 -6.39
CA PRO A 146 7.01 -7.72 -6.35
C PRO A 146 7.65 -7.74 -7.74
N TYR A 147 7.10 -8.51 -8.67
CA TYR A 147 7.57 -8.57 -10.05
C TYR A 147 7.25 -7.29 -10.81
N PHE A 148 6.06 -6.72 -10.59
CA PHE A 148 5.66 -5.44 -11.16
C PHE A 148 6.66 -4.33 -10.80
N PHE A 149 7.00 -4.17 -9.52
CA PHE A 149 7.95 -3.12 -9.10
C PHE A 149 9.37 -3.38 -9.58
N LEU A 150 9.80 -4.65 -9.65
CA LEU A 150 11.10 -5.00 -10.24
C LEU A 150 11.15 -4.57 -11.72
N ILE A 151 10.15 -4.95 -12.51
CA ILE A 151 10.07 -4.61 -13.94
C ILE A 151 9.96 -3.10 -14.12
N LEU A 152 9.15 -2.42 -13.31
CA LEU A 152 8.99 -0.97 -13.34
C LEU A 152 10.34 -0.26 -13.11
N THR A 153 11.08 -0.66 -12.08
CA THR A 153 12.43 -0.14 -11.80
C THR A 153 13.37 -0.38 -12.99
N LEU A 154 13.37 -1.59 -13.58
CA LEU A 154 14.19 -1.90 -14.75
C LEU A 154 13.80 -1.09 -15.99
N MET A 155 12.51 -0.85 -16.23
CA MET A 155 12.01 0.00 -17.31
C MET A 155 12.47 1.45 -17.15
N MET A 156 12.42 1.99 -15.93
CA MET A 156 12.90 3.35 -15.62
C MET A 156 14.42 3.47 -15.80
N ILE A 157 15.19 2.43 -15.43
CA ILE A 157 16.63 2.37 -15.71
C ILE A 157 16.86 2.32 -17.23
N ALA A 158 16.16 1.44 -17.97
CA ALA A 158 16.27 1.33 -19.42
C ALA A 158 15.91 2.66 -20.13
N TYR A 159 14.99 3.44 -19.57
CA TYR A 159 14.63 4.77 -20.07
C TYR A 159 15.82 5.74 -20.06
N LEU A 160 16.75 5.63 -19.10
CA LEU A 160 17.94 6.50 -19.05
C LEU A 160 18.86 6.29 -20.26
N TYR A 161 18.97 5.05 -20.74
CA TYR A 161 19.92 4.65 -21.79
C TYR A 161 19.31 4.60 -23.19
N THR A 162 18.00 4.41 -23.32
CA THR A 162 17.33 4.28 -24.62
C THR A 162 17.19 5.63 -25.34
N LYS A 163 17.69 5.79 -26.57
CA LYS A 163 17.63 7.05 -27.35
C LYS A 163 16.66 7.04 -28.54
N ASN A 164 15.61 6.22 -28.47
CA ASN A 164 14.60 6.08 -29.51
C ASN A 164 13.36 6.97 -29.26
N LYS A 165 12.66 7.40 -30.32
CA LYS A 165 11.36 8.10 -30.28
C LYS A 165 10.28 7.35 -29.51
N TYR A 166 10.37 6.02 -29.43
CA TYR A 166 9.44 5.16 -28.67
C TYR A 166 9.80 5.00 -27.19
N SER A 167 10.88 5.62 -26.70
CA SER A 167 11.31 5.46 -25.29
C SER A 167 10.28 5.92 -24.26
N TRP A 168 9.29 6.73 -24.65
CA TRP A 168 8.22 7.18 -23.76
C TRP A 168 7.37 6.04 -23.18
N PHE A 169 7.24 4.90 -23.87
CA PHE A 169 6.51 3.73 -23.36
C PHE A 169 7.10 3.20 -22.04
N LEU A 170 8.42 3.35 -21.83
CA LEU A 170 9.10 2.91 -20.61
C LEU A 170 8.72 3.74 -19.37
N MET A 171 8.16 4.94 -19.56
CA MET A 171 7.72 5.84 -18.49
C MET A 171 6.18 5.99 -18.47
N ALA A 172 5.46 5.30 -19.35
CA ALA A 172 3.99 5.39 -19.41
C ALA A 172 3.34 4.85 -18.13
N ILE A 173 3.80 3.68 -17.65
CA ILE A 173 3.28 3.04 -16.42
C ILE A 173 3.44 3.94 -15.18
N PRO A 174 4.64 4.43 -14.81
CA PRO A 174 4.76 5.28 -13.63
C PRO A 174 4.01 6.60 -13.76
N SER A 175 3.79 7.11 -14.99
CA SER A 175 2.96 8.29 -15.22
C SER A 175 1.48 8.11 -14.89
N VAL A 176 0.92 6.90 -15.02
CA VAL A 176 -0.51 6.64 -14.75
C VAL A 176 -0.76 5.91 -13.43
N LEU A 177 0.31 5.58 -12.69
CA LEU A 177 0.24 4.75 -11.49
C LEU A 177 -0.72 5.25 -10.39
N PRO A 178 -0.83 6.57 -10.07
CA PRO A 178 -1.80 7.06 -9.09
C PRO A 178 -3.25 6.75 -9.50
N PHE A 179 -3.56 6.92 -10.79
CA PHE A 179 -4.91 6.66 -11.32
C PHE A 179 -5.21 5.17 -11.35
N ALA A 180 -4.24 4.35 -11.78
CA ALA A 180 -4.37 2.90 -11.77
C ALA A 180 -4.64 2.37 -10.35
N PHE A 181 -3.94 2.91 -9.34
CA PHE A 181 -4.18 2.58 -7.94
C PHE A 181 -5.62 2.93 -7.51
N LEU A 182 -6.10 4.15 -7.79
CA LEU A 182 -7.45 4.55 -7.39
C LEU A 182 -8.55 3.69 -8.05
N ILE A 183 -8.36 3.33 -9.32
CA ILE A 183 -9.30 2.46 -10.04
C ILE A 183 -9.35 1.08 -9.39
N ASP A 184 -8.20 0.47 -9.15
CA ASP A 184 -8.11 -0.86 -8.53
C ASP A 184 -8.66 -0.85 -7.10
N TYR A 185 -8.26 0.14 -6.30
CA TYR A 185 -8.73 0.35 -4.93
C TYR A 185 -10.25 0.52 -4.87
N ALA A 186 -10.82 1.42 -5.67
CA ALA A 186 -12.27 1.63 -5.72
C ALA A 186 -13.01 0.39 -6.25
N GLY A 187 -12.43 -0.33 -7.21
CA GLY A 187 -12.98 -1.59 -7.72
C GLY A 187 -13.07 -2.66 -6.64
N TRP A 188 -12.02 -2.83 -5.83
CA TRP A 188 -12.05 -3.76 -4.71
C TRP A 188 -13.05 -3.34 -3.63
N LEU A 189 -13.11 -2.05 -3.26
CA LEU A 189 -14.12 -1.55 -2.32
C LEU A 189 -15.54 -1.84 -2.82
N TYR A 190 -15.82 -1.55 -4.09
CA TYR A 190 -17.11 -1.86 -4.71
C TYR A 190 -17.41 -3.36 -4.59
N TRP A 191 -16.44 -4.22 -4.95
CA TRP A 191 -16.60 -5.67 -4.86
C TRP A 191 -16.92 -6.10 -3.43
N TYR A 192 -16.19 -5.63 -2.42
CA TYR A 192 -16.47 -5.98 -1.02
C TYR A 192 -17.88 -5.56 -0.58
N GLY A 193 -18.30 -4.34 -0.92
CA GLY A 193 -19.62 -3.83 -0.54
C GLY A 193 -20.79 -4.45 -1.31
N HIS A 194 -20.53 -5.18 -2.41
CA HIS A 194 -21.55 -5.88 -3.21
C HIS A 194 -21.48 -7.41 -3.11
N ASN A 195 -20.46 -7.96 -2.43
CA ASN A 195 -20.30 -9.39 -2.19
C ASN A 195 -20.43 -9.69 -0.69
N MET A 196 -21.41 -9.05 -0.05
CA MET A 196 -21.75 -9.20 1.35
C MET A 196 -22.27 -10.60 1.65
N GLN A 197 -22.12 -11.03 2.90
CA GLN A 197 -22.32 -12.40 3.33
C GLN A 197 -23.38 -12.48 4.42
N GLU A 198 -24.14 -13.58 4.44
CA GLU A 198 -25.30 -13.75 5.34
C GLU A 198 -24.91 -14.01 6.81
N TRP A 199 -23.63 -14.29 7.09
CA TRP A 199 -23.15 -14.51 8.46
C TRP A 199 -23.00 -13.24 9.30
N GLY A 200 -23.16 -12.06 8.69
CA GLY A 200 -23.07 -10.79 9.41
C GLY A 200 -24.15 -10.70 10.51
N ALA A 201 -23.81 -10.07 11.63
CA ALA A 201 -24.75 -9.84 12.73
C ALA A 201 -25.92 -8.91 12.32
N PHE A 202 -25.72 -8.10 11.28
CA PHE A 202 -26.74 -7.24 10.69
C PHE A 202 -26.79 -7.41 9.17
N THR A 203 -27.99 -7.43 8.60
CA THR A 203 -28.18 -7.43 7.14
C THR A 203 -28.00 -6.02 6.60
N ILE A 204 -26.82 -5.73 6.05
CA ILE A 204 -26.53 -4.47 5.37
C ILE A 204 -26.82 -4.63 3.88
N LYS A 205 -27.59 -3.70 3.30
CA LYS A 205 -27.80 -3.68 1.85
C LYS A 205 -26.48 -3.41 1.14
N PRO A 206 -26.25 -3.99 -0.06
CA PRO A 206 -25.09 -3.66 -0.86
C PRO A 206 -24.86 -2.16 -0.95
N PHE A 207 -23.62 -1.73 -0.76
CA PHE A 207 -23.24 -0.33 -0.72
C PHE A 207 -21.85 -0.13 -1.30
N MET A 208 -21.49 1.13 -1.56
CA MET A 208 -20.14 1.50 -1.94
C MET A 208 -19.38 1.95 -0.68
N PRO A 209 -18.36 1.23 -0.20
CA PRO A 209 -17.49 1.74 0.84
C PRO A 209 -16.84 3.05 0.42
N THR A 210 -16.62 3.94 1.38
CA THR A 210 -16.11 5.29 1.13
C THR A 210 -14.73 5.26 0.47
N VAL A 211 -14.66 5.63 -0.81
CA VAL A 211 -13.39 5.71 -1.56
C VAL A 211 -12.55 6.89 -1.07
N PHE A 212 -13.17 8.05 -0.84
CA PHE A 212 -12.50 9.26 -0.40
C PHE A 212 -13.46 10.11 0.44
N GLY A 213 -12.93 10.72 1.50
CA GLY A 213 -13.67 11.56 2.43
C GLY A 213 -14.28 10.75 3.58
N ASP A 214 -15.27 11.37 4.22
CA ASP A 214 -16.01 10.77 5.32
C ASP A 214 -17.30 10.13 4.80
N GLY A 215 -17.63 8.96 5.32
CA GLY A 215 -18.90 8.30 5.03
C GLY A 215 -19.44 7.53 6.23
N LYS A 216 -20.56 6.87 6.03
CA LYS A 216 -21.20 6.06 7.06
C LYS A 216 -21.66 4.72 6.52
N VAL A 217 -21.45 3.69 7.32
CA VAL A 217 -21.92 2.34 7.07
C VAL A 217 -22.55 1.83 8.35
N ALA A 218 -23.87 1.66 8.35
CA ALA A 218 -24.63 1.37 9.57
C ALA A 218 -24.30 2.38 10.70
N GLN A 219 -23.79 1.90 11.84
CA GLN A 219 -23.41 2.73 12.99
C GLN A 219 -21.94 3.17 12.95
N PHE A 220 -21.20 2.81 11.91
CA PHE A 220 -19.78 3.11 11.77
C PHE A 220 -19.58 4.36 10.91
N THR A 221 -18.69 5.26 11.35
CA THR A 221 -18.19 6.36 10.53
C THR A 221 -16.89 5.90 9.87
N THR A 222 -16.76 6.11 8.57
CA THR A 222 -15.55 5.76 7.81
C THR A 222 -14.82 7.02 7.40
N HIS A 223 -13.52 7.07 7.65
CA HIS A 223 -12.63 8.12 7.15
C HIS A 223 -11.65 7.52 6.15
N SER A 224 -11.67 8.00 4.90
CA SER A 224 -10.88 7.42 3.81
C SER A 224 -10.07 8.50 3.12
N TYR A 225 -8.75 8.49 3.33
CA TYR A 225 -7.87 9.56 2.90
C TYR A 225 -6.53 9.05 2.35
N PRO A 226 -5.91 9.78 1.41
CA PRO A 226 -4.58 9.46 0.91
C PRO A 226 -3.55 9.50 2.05
N SER A 227 -2.68 8.49 2.06
CA SER A 227 -1.49 8.46 2.91
C SER A 227 -0.26 8.93 2.12
N ILE A 228 0.89 8.99 2.79
CA ILE A 228 2.14 9.53 2.23
C ILE A 228 2.55 8.84 0.92
N GLY A 229 2.31 7.53 0.79
CA GLY A 229 2.58 6.77 -0.43
C GLY A 229 1.82 7.28 -1.64
N PHE A 230 0.56 7.72 -1.50
CA PHE A 230 -0.22 8.24 -2.62
C PHE A 230 0.35 9.57 -3.13
N TYR A 231 0.74 10.47 -2.22
CA TYR A 231 1.40 11.72 -2.61
C TYR A 231 2.75 11.47 -3.31
N ILE A 232 3.51 10.46 -2.88
CA ILE A 232 4.73 10.02 -3.55
C ILE A 232 4.42 9.51 -4.97
N LEU A 233 3.35 8.74 -5.15
CA LEU A 233 2.91 8.29 -6.48
C LEU A 233 2.58 9.48 -7.39
N ILE A 234 1.91 10.53 -6.89
CA ILE A 234 1.64 11.75 -7.66
C ILE A 234 2.94 12.42 -8.09
N ILE A 235 3.91 12.57 -7.18
CA ILE A 235 5.21 13.16 -7.48
C ILE A 235 5.94 12.33 -8.54
N VAL A 236 5.96 11.01 -8.41
CA VAL A 236 6.56 10.09 -9.40
C VAL A 236 5.89 10.24 -10.76
N SER A 237 4.55 10.34 -10.80
CA SER A 237 3.80 10.52 -12.03
C SER A 237 4.19 11.82 -12.74
N ILE A 238 4.22 12.94 -12.00
CA ILE A 238 4.62 14.25 -12.51
C ILE A 238 6.06 14.21 -13.03
N LEU A 239 7.00 13.69 -12.25
CA LEU A 239 8.40 13.55 -12.66
C LEU A 239 8.54 12.68 -13.92
N SER A 240 7.75 11.61 -14.03
CA SER A 240 7.74 10.73 -15.20
C SER A 240 7.24 11.45 -16.45
N ILE A 241 6.17 12.23 -16.32
CA ILE A 241 5.62 13.05 -17.41
C ILE A 241 6.64 14.12 -17.85
N LEU A 242 7.26 14.81 -16.90
CA LEU A 242 8.32 15.79 -17.17
C LEU A 242 9.53 15.15 -17.86
N ALA A 243 9.91 13.94 -17.45
CA ALA A 243 10.98 13.19 -18.08
C ALA A 243 10.64 12.86 -19.56
N ILE A 244 9.41 12.45 -19.85
CA ILE A 244 8.94 12.17 -21.22
C ILE A 244 9.02 13.42 -22.08
N PHE A 245 8.43 14.53 -21.63
CA PHE A 245 8.42 15.77 -22.42
C PHE A 245 9.82 16.34 -22.62
N SER A 246 10.64 16.35 -21.56
CA SER A 246 12.02 16.83 -21.67
C SER A 246 12.85 16.01 -22.64
N LYS A 247 12.66 14.69 -22.71
CA LYS A 247 13.42 13.83 -23.63
C LYS A 247 12.93 13.96 -25.07
N LYS A 248 11.62 14.10 -25.28
CA LYS A 248 11.06 14.39 -26.61
C LYS A 248 11.64 15.69 -27.18
N LYS A 249 11.78 16.74 -26.36
CA LYS A 249 12.41 18.00 -26.78
C LYS A 249 13.88 17.80 -27.18
N GLU A 250 14.64 17.08 -26.36
CA GLU A 250 16.06 16.77 -26.60
C GLU A 250 16.31 15.94 -27.85
N LEU A 251 15.43 14.98 -28.15
CA LEU A 251 15.54 14.15 -29.36
C LEU A 251 15.15 14.89 -30.64
N LYS A 252 14.35 15.97 -30.55
CA LYS A 252 14.00 16.84 -31.67
C LYS A 252 15.05 17.91 -31.95
N SER A 253 15.82 18.31 -30.94
CA SER A 253 16.91 19.29 -31.08
C SER A 253 18.23 18.68 -31.58
N LYS A 254 18.22 17.39 -31.93
CA LYS A 254 19.35 16.64 -32.51
C LYS A 254 18.95 16.14 -33.87
#